data_AF-A0A962VNT2-F1
#
_entry.id   AF-A0A962VNT2-F1
#
_cell.length_a   1.000
_cell.length_b   1.000
_cell.length_c   1.000
_cell.angle_alpha   90.00
_cell.angle_beta   90.00
_cell.angle_gamma   90.00
#
_symmetry.space_group_name_H-M   'P 1'
#
loop_
_entity.id
_entity.type
_entity.pdbx_description
1 polymer ?
#
loop_
_entity_poly.entity_id
_entity_poly.type
_entity_poly.pdbx_seq_one_letter_code
_entity_poly.pdbx_strand_id
1 'polypeptide(L)'
;AFQKRSFRHLEVFGQVGFGTGGWDTDFPNSMLEILRVVYTNCDEDQHFVLGGVEQVPRRLWKDKPKGMAHWPDGTSLDGLHSGAPRTGVARIERAADGTVAITDNWGDRRQYDAVLVTCQSWLLTTHIETDERLFSQKLWMALDRTRYMQSAKTFVMVDRPFWKDKDPQTGRDVMSMTLTDRLTRGTYLFDLGEDKPGVICLSYSWMSDALKMLPLPVEKRVHLALDALQKIYPKVDIKGHIIGDPITVSWEADPNFLGAFKGALPGHYRYNHRMYCHFMQDQLPPDQRGIFIAGDDVGWIPGWVEGAVQTSLNAVWGIVHHLGGASHPDNPGPGDRFEDLKPLALPE
;
A
#
# COMPACT_ATOMS: atom_id res chain seq x y z
N ALA A 1 -4.07 30.37 -5.26
CA ALA A 1 -4.07 30.84 -3.86
C ALA A 1 -2.66 31.05 -3.30
N PHE A 2 -1.75 30.07 -3.41
CA PHE A 2 -0.38 30.17 -2.87
C PHE A 2 0.54 31.22 -3.51
N GLN A 3 0.35 31.55 -4.80
CA GLN A 3 1.12 32.63 -5.47
C GLN A 3 1.02 33.99 -4.76
N LYS A 4 -0.01 34.20 -3.92
CA LYS A 4 -0.22 35.42 -3.14
C LYS A 4 0.26 35.30 -1.69
N ARG A 5 0.89 34.18 -1.30
CA ARG A 5 1.35 33.89 0.06
C ARG A 5 2.89 33.91 0.10
N SER A 6 3.47 34.11 1.29
CA SER A 6 4.92 34.05 1.46
C SER A 6 5.44 32.62 1.31
N PHE A 7 6.73 32.47 1.00
CA PHE A 7 7.40 31.17 0.96
C PHE A 7 7.20 30.36 2.26
N ARG A 8 7.22 31.03 3.41
CA ARG A 8 6.95 30.39 4.71
C ARG A 8 5.60 29.67 4.76
N HIS A 9 4.55 30.17 4.07
CA HIS A 9 3.27 29.45 4.03
C HIS A 9 3.38 28.15 3.23
N LEU A 10 4.15 28.14 2.14
CA LEU A 10 4.42 26.93 1.35
C LEU A 10 5.27 25.93 2.15
N GLU A 11 6.28 26.42 2.86
CA GLU A 11 7.15 25.60 3.71
C GLU A 11 6.37 24.96 4.87
N VAL A 12 5.55 25.74 5.59
CA VAL A 12 4.70 25.24 6.66
C VAL A 12 3.67 24.23 6.12
N PHE A 13 3.06 24.51 4.97
CA PHE A 13 2.18 23.54 4.32
C PHE A 13 2.90 22.22 4.01
N GLY A 14 4.15 22.28 3.57
CA GLY A 14 4.96 21.08 3.40
C GLY A 14 5.17 20.32 4.72
N GLN A 15 5.54 21.02 5.79
CA GLN A 15 5.90 20.37 7.04
C GLN A 15 4.71 19.80 7.82
N VAL A 16 3.58 20.50 7.86
CA VAL A 16 2.43 20.18 8.73
C VAL A 16 1.07 20.28 8.03
N GLY A 17 1.04 20.59 6.74
CA GLY A 17 -0.19 20.79 5.97
C GLY A 17 -0.99 21.96 6.50
N PHE A 18 -2.27 21.71 6.74
CA PHE A 18 -3.18 22.63 7.44
C PHE A 18 -3.50 22.16 8.87
N GLY A 19 -2.61 21.35 9.46
CA GLY A 19 -2.74 20.83 10.83
C GLY A 19 -3.06 19.33 10.91
N THR A 20 -3.12 18.63 9.78
CA THR A 20 -3.53 17.22 9.68
C THR A 20 -2.45 16.30 9.11
N GLY A 21 -1.23 16.80 8.88
CA GLY A 21 -0.12 16.04 8.30
C GLY A 21 0.65 16.84 7.26
N GLY A 22 1.97 16.63 7.17
CA GLY A 22 2.82 17.27 6.16
C GLY A 22 2.61 16.68 4.76
N TRP A 23 2.79 17.50 3.73
CA TRP A 23 2.63 17.15 2.31
C TRP A 23 3.92 17.31 1.50
N ASP A 24 5.03 17.69 2.15
CA ASP A 24 6.31 17.97 1.48
C ASP A 24 6.84 16.77 0.70
N THR A 25 6.61 15.56 1.20
CA THR A 25 7.06 14.31 0.57
C THR A 25 6.36 14.01 -0.75
N ASP A 26 5.19 14.60 -0.98
CA ASP A 26 4.40 14.43 -2.19
C ASP A 26 4.50 15.63 -3.15
N PHE A 27 5.22 16.69 -2.79
CA PHE A 27 5.53 17.80 -3.71
C PHE A 27 6.13 17.34 -5.06
N PRO A 28 6.97 16.28 -5.11
CA PRO A 28 7.48 15.78 -6.38
C PRO A 28 6.46 14.97 -7.19
N ASN A 29 5.35 14.52 -6.58
CA ASN A 29 4.38 13.67 -7.25
C ASN A 29 3.53 14.49 -8.24
N SER A 30 2.90 13.80 -9.19
CA SER A 30 1.95 14.40 -10.10
C SER A 30 0.76 14.93 -9.32
N MET A 31 0.36 16.18 -9.58
CA MET A 31 -0.83 16.77 -8.96
C MET A 31 -2.10 15.95 -9.20
N LEU A 32 -2.16 15.14 -10.27
CA LEU A 32 -3.27 14.22 -10.51
C LEU A 32 -3.44 13.18 -9.40
N GLU A 33 -2.37 12.75 -8.75
CA GLU A 33 -2.44 11.87 -7.58
C GLU A 33 -3.10 12.58 -6.40
N ILE A 34 -2.62 13.78 -6.09
CA ILE A 34 -3.15 14.60 -4.99
C ILE A 34 -4.63 14.93 -5.22
N LEU A 35 -5.01 15.31 -6.44
CA LEU A 35 -6.40 15.61 -6.79
C LEU A 35 -7.32 14.41 -6.55
N ARG A 36 -6.87 13.18 -6.80
CA ARG A 36 -7.67 11.99 -6.53
C ARG A 36 -7.85 11.77 -5.04
N VAL A 37 -6.79 11.91 -4.25
CA VAL A 37 -6.85 11.80 -2.78
C VAL A 37 -7.90 12.75 -2.22
N VAL A 38 -7.80 14.04 -2.53
CA VAL A 38 -8.71 15.06 -1.96
C VAL A 38 -10.13 15.00 -2.51
N TYR A 39 -10.33 14.61 -3.79
CA TYR A 39 -11.68 14.49 -4.34
C TYR A 39 -12.41 13.20 -3.95
N THR A 40 -11.71 12.26 -3.36
CA THR A 40 -12.29 11.01 -2.86
C THR A 40 -12.23 10.91 -1.34
N ASN A 41 -11.90 12.01 -0.67
CA ASN A 41 -11.85 12.14 0.79
C ASN A 41 -10.95 11.08 1.45
N CYS A 42 -9.91 10.63 0.75
CA CYS A 42 -8.98 9.66 1.32
C CYS A 42 -8.27 10.25 2.56
N ASP A 43 -8.00 11.55 2.57
CA ASP A 43 -7.29 12.27 3.63
C ASP A 43 -8.15 12.68 4.84
N GLU A 44 -9.43 12.29 4.90
CA GLU A 44 -10.35 12.60 6.00
C GLU A 44 -11.20 11.40 6.44
N ASP A 45 -11.89 11.52 7.57
CA ASP A 45 -12.80 10.51 8.14
C ASP A 45 -12.24 9.07 8.21
N GLN A 46 -10.94 8.97 8.48
CA GLN A 46 -10.22 7.70 8.50
C GLN A 46 -10.50 6.89 9.77
N HIS A 47 -10.76 5.60 9.59
CA HIS A 47 -10.96 4.66 10.68
C HIS A 47 -9.83 3.62 10.70
N PHE A 48 -9.43 3.21 11.91
CA PHE A 48 -8.57 2.04 12.08
C PHE A 48 -9.43 0.81 12.48
N VAL A 49 -8.96 -0.39 12.11
CA VAL A 49 -9.63 -1.63 12.48
C VAL A 49 -9.21 -2.04 13.89
N LEU A 50 -10.17 -2.12 14.81
CA LEU A 50 -9.93 -2.60 16.17
C LEU A 50 -9.33 -4.03 16.15
N GLY A 51 -8.19 -4.21 16.81
CA GLY A 51 -7.41 -5.45 16.81
C GLY A 51 -6.46 -5.62 15.62
N GLY A 52 -6.36 -4.62 14.73
CA GLY A 52 -5.42 -4.60 13.61
C GLY A 52 -6.05 -4.99 12.28
N VAL A 53 -5.68 -4.28 11.21
CA VAL A 53 -6.21 -4.45 9.85
C VAL A 53 -5.81 -5.78 9.20
N GLU A 54 -4.75 -6.43 9.66
CA GLU A 54 -4.33 -7.77 9.20
C GLU A 54 -5.45 -8.83 9.38
N GLN A 55 -6.41 -8.57 10.27
CA GLN A 55 -7.60 -9.40 10.39
C GLN A 55 -8.40 -9.49 9.08
N VAL A 56 -8.41 -8.46 8.24
CA VAL A 56 -9.17 -8.45 6.97
C VAL A 56 -8.67 -9.55 6.04
N PRO A 57 -7.40 -9.57 5.58
CA PRO A 57 -6.91 -10.65 4.72
C PRO A 57 -6.96 -12.02 5.40
N ARG A 58 -6.69 -12.12 6.71
CA ARG A 58 -6.79 -13.40 7.45
C ARG A 58 -8.21 -13.94 7.52
N ARG A 59 -9.21 -13.07 7.60
CA ARG A 59 -10.63 -13.47 7.60
C ARG A 59 -11.06 -13.85 6.19
N LEU A 60 -10.68 -13.10 5.16
CA LEU A 60 -10.94 -13.49 3.76
C LEU A 60 -10.36 -14.87 3.43
N TRP A 61 -9.15 -15.18 3.92
CA TRP A 61 -8.54 -16.50 3.78
C TRP A 61 -9.38 -17.63 4.37
N LYS A 62 -10.02 -17.38 5.52
CA LYS A 62 -10.80 -18.37 6.27
C LYS A 62 -12.30 -18.34 5.99
N ASP A 63 -12.77 -17.34 5.24
CA ASP A 63 -14.18 -17.14 4.98
C ASP A 63 -14.76 -18.30 4.16
N LYS A 64 -16.02 -18.62 4.44
CA LYS A 64 -16.74 -19.76 3.86
C LYS A 64 -18.02 -19.27 3.19
N PRO A 65 -17.91 -18.61 2.02
CA PRO A 65 -19.07 -18.09 1.32
C PRO A 65 -20.01 -19.22 0.94
N LYS A 66 -21.31 -18.91 0.86
CA LYS A 66 -22.34 -19.85 0.42
C LYS A 66 -22.61 -19.68 -1.07
N GLY A 67 -23.09 -20.74 -1.72
CA GLY A 67 -23.55 -20.67 -3.10
C GLY A 67 -22.43 -20.48 -4.13
N MET A 68 -21.23 -20.99 -3.85
CA MET A 68 -20.18 -21.08 -4.86
C MET A 68 -20.60 -22.04 -5.99
N ALA A 69 -20.25 -21.72 -7.23
CA ALA A 69 -20.75 -22.44 -8.41
C ALA A 69 -20.35 -23.93 -8.44
N HIS A 70 -19.12 -24.26 -8.06
CA HIS A 70 -18.58 -25.61 -8.12
C HIS A 70 -18.36 -26.23 -6.73
N TRP A 71 -17.84 -25.45 -5.80
CA TRP A 71 -17.41 -25.94 -4.48
C TRP A 71 -18.58 -26.08 -3.50
N PRO A 72 -18.57 -27.11 -2.64
CA PRO A 72 -19.62 -27.30 -1.64
C PRO A 72 -19.57 -26.23 -0.54
N ASP A 73 -20.73 -25.98 0.08
CA ASP A 73 -20.85 -25.14 1.26
C ASP A 73 -19.84 -25.54 2.35
N GLY A 74 -19.21 -24.53 2.95
CA GLY A 74 -18.15 -24.72 3.95
C GLY A 74 -16.72 -24.75 3.38
N THR A 75 -16.56 -24.65 2.05
CA THR A 75 -15.27 -24.46 1.40
C THR A 75 -14.72 -23.04 1.65
N SER A 76 -13.40 -22.93 1.87
CA SER A 76 -12.67 -21.67 2.04
C SER A 76 -11.34 -21.73 1.27
N LEU A 77 -10.67 -20.59 1.08
CA LEU A 77 -9.32 -20.57 0.52
C LEU A 77 -8.35 -21.38 1.39
N ASP A 78 -8.44 -21.23 2.71
CA ASP A 78 -7.72 -22.05 3.69
C ASP A 78 -7.89 -23.56 3.46
N GLY A 79 -9.13 -24.02 3.28
CA GLY A 79 -9.43 -25.43 3.04
C GLY A 79 -8.91 -25.93 1.69
N LEU A 80 -9.07 -25.15 0.63
CA LEU A 80 -8.58 -25.49 -0.71
C LEU A 80 -7.06 -25.62 -0.78
N HIS A 81 -6.35 -24.92 0.10
CA HIS A 81 -4.89 -24.90 0.15
C HIS A 81 -4.31 -25.69 1.34
N SER A 82 -5.13 -26.49 2.03
CA SER A 82 -4.68 -27.28 3.19
C SER A 82 -3.98 -26.43 4.28
N GLY A 83 -4.44 -25.20 4.47
CA GLY A 83 -4.03 -24.31 5.56
C GLY A 83 -2.99 -23.24 5.22
N ALA A 84 -2.36 -23.26 4.04
CA ALA A 84 -1.33 -22.27 3.70
C ALA A 84 -1.23 -21.99 2.19
N PRO A 85 -0.87 -20.77 1.77
CA PRO A 85 -0.47 -20.52 0.39
C PRO A 85 0.81 -21.29 0.05
N ARG A 86 1.07 -21.44 -1.26
CA ARG A 86 2.37 -21.93 -1.73
C ARG A 86 3.49 -20.93 -1.39
N THR A 87 4.74 -21.40 -1.46
CA THR A 87 5.92 -20.54 -1.27
C THR A 87 6.05 -19.50 -2.40
N GLY A 88 7.03 -18.60 -2.25
CA GLY A 88 7.33 -17.56 -3.23
C GLY A 88 7.62 -18.12 -4.64
N VAL A 89 7.25 -17.33 -5.64
CA VAL A 89 7.49 -17.61 -7.05
C VAL A 89 8.91 -17.16 -7.42
N ALA A 90 9.65 -18.02 -8.11
CA ALA A 90 10.99 -17.71 -8.63
C ALA A 90 10.97 -17.38 -10.13
N ARG A 91 10.05 -17.98 -10.91
CA ARG A 91 10.01 -17.82 -12.37
C ARG A 91 8.59 -17.90 -12.93
N ILE A 92 8.31 -17.04 -13.91
CA ILE A 92 7.05 -17.01 -14.68
C ILE A 92 7.41 -17.07 -16.16
N GLU A 93 6.93 -18.09 -16.88
CA GLU A 93 7.27 -18.28 -18.30
C GLU A 93 6.07 -18.70 -19.15
N ARG A 94 6.10 -18.36 -20.45
CA ARG A 94 5.12 -18.91 -21.40
C ARG A 94 5.46 -20.37 -21.71
N ALA A 95 4.52 -21.27 -21.45
CA ALA A 95 4.66 -22.68 -21.81
C ALA A 95 4.38 -22.94 -23.30
N ALA A 96 4.84 -24.09 -23.80
CA ALA A 96 4.69 -24.48 -25.21
C ALA A 96 3.23 -24.67 -25.66
N ASP A 97 2.34 -25.02 -24.73
CA ASP A 97 0.90 -25.17 -24.95
C ASP A 97 0.12 -23.85 -24.86
N GLY A 98 0.81 -22.73 -24.61
CA GLY A 98 0.21 -21.41 -24.47
C GLY A 98 -0.20 -21.05 -23.05
N THR A 99 -0.17 -21.97 -22.08
CA THR A 99 -0.43 -21.67 -20.66
C THR A 99 0.73 -20.89 -20.03
N VAL A 100 0.54 -20.38 -18.81
CA VAL A 100 1.61 -19.74 -18.03
C VAL A 100 2.16 -20.74 -17.04
N ALA A 101 3.47 -21.00 -17.10
CA ALA A 101 4.15 -21.84 -16.13
C ALA A 101 4.77 -21.01 -15.00
N ILE A 102 4.56 -21.48 -13.77
CA ILE A 102 5.05 -20.89 -12.53
C ILE A 102 6.01 -21.89 -11.90
N THR A 103 7.22 -21.44 -11.61
CA THR A 103 8.20 -22.21 -10.82
C THR A 103 8.38 -21.53 -9.47
N ASP A 104 8.22 -22.28 -8.39
CA ASP A 104 8.42 -21.78 -7.04
C ASP A 104 9.90 -21.78 -6.61
N ASN A 105 10.19 -21.22 -5.43
CA ASN A 105 11.54 -21.13 -4.87
C ASN A 105 12.25 -22.49 -4.67
N TRP A 106 11.52 -23.60 -4.72
CA TRP A 106 12.06 -24.96 -4.59
C TRP A 106 12.12 -25.71 -5.91
N GLY A 107 11.75 -25.06 -7.02
CA GLY A 107 11.76 -25.65 -8.35
C GLY A 107 10.49 -26.43 -8.71
N ASP A 108 9.44 -26.41 -7.87
CA ASP A 108 8.15 -27.02 -8.26
C ASP A 108 7.54 -26.20 -9.38
N ARG A 109 7.28 -26.85 -10.52
CA ARG A 109 6.77 -26.20 -11.73
C ARG A 109 5.34 -26.63 -11.99
N ARG A 110 4.45 -25.65 -12.15
CA ARG A 110 3.02 -25.84 -12.44
C ARG A 110 2.56 -24.94 -13.57
N GLN A 111 1.57 -25.38 -14.33
CA GLN A 111 0.98 -24.63 -15.43
C GLN A 111 -0.44 -24.19 -15.08
N TYR A 112 -0.80 -22.99 -15.52
CA TYR A 112 -2.10 -22.38 -15.28
C TYR A 112 -2.58 -21.65 -16.53
N ASP A 113 -3.88 -21.73 -16.80
CA ASP A 113 -4.52 -20.98 -17.90
C ASP A 113 -4.46 -19.48 -17.65
N ALA A 114 -4.58 -19.06 -16.38
CA ALA A 114 -4.46 -17.68 -15.97
C ALA A 114 -3.60 -17.51 -14.72
N VAL A 115 -2.85 -16.40 -14.65
CA VAL A 115 -1.99 -16.01 -13.52
C VAL A 115 -2.27 -14.55 -13.16
N LEU A 116 -2.51 -14.28 -11.88
CA LEU A 116 -2.61 -12.93 -11.33
C LEU A 116 -1.36 -12.62 -10.51
N VAL A 117 -0.68 -11.52 -10.84
CA VAL A 117 0.46 -11.00 -10.09
C VAL A 117 0.04 -9.77 -9.29
N THR A 118 0.29 -9.81 -7.99
CA THR A 118 -0.03 -8.69 -7.07
C THR A 118 1.16 -8.17 -6.26
N CYS A 119 2.36 -8.64 -6.57
CA CYS A 119 3.57 -8.08 -6.03
C CYS A 119 3.84 -6.71 -6.69
N GLN A 120 4.54 -5.80 -5.99
CA GLN A 120 4.95 -4.53 -6.59
C GLN A 120 5.69 -4.75 -7.92
N SER A 121 5.36 -3.95 -8.94
CA SER A 121 5.82 -4.11 -10.33
C SER A 121 7.30 -4.42 -10.52
N TRP A 122 8.21 -3.81 -9.74
CA TRP A 122 9.65 -4.05 -9.84
C TRP A 122 10.07 -5.48 -9.48
N LEU A 123 9.25 -6.22 -8.73
CA LEU A 123 9.57 -7.59 -8.36
C LEU A 123 9.53 -8.54 -9.57
N LEU A 124 8.78 -8.18 -10.62
CA LEU A 124 8.77 -8.89 -11.91
C LEU A 124 10.11 -8.82 -12.66
N THR A 125 11.00 -7.88 -12.32
CA THR A 125 12.33 -7.73 -12.94
C THR A 125 13.49 -7.95 -11.98
N THR A 126 13.23 -7.96 -10.66
CA THR A 126 14.30 -8.05 -9.65
C THR A 126 14.32 -9.35 -8.86
N HIS A 127 13.16 -9.96 -8.61
CA HIS A 127 13.03 -11.13 -7.73
C HIS A 127 12.44 -12.34 -8.44
N ILE A 128 11.64 -12.11 -9.48
CA ILE A 128 11.02 -13.14 -10.30
C ILE A 128 11.66 -13.10 -11.68
N GLU A 129 12.18 -14.23 -12.16
CA GLU A 129 12.59 -14.38 -13.55
C GLU A 129 11.33 -14.45 -14.42
N THR A 130 10.95 -13.32 -15.01
CA THR A 130 9.74 -13.20 -15.83
C THR A 130 10.09 -13.22 -17.31
N ASP A 131 9.50 -14.12 -18.08
CA ASP A 131 9.63 -14.17 -19.53
C ASP A 131 9.13 -12.87 -20.17
N GLU A 132 10.03 -12.13 -20.82
CA GLU A 132 9.73 -10.80 -21.39
C GLU A 132 8.57 -10.83 -22.40
N ARG A 133 8.28 -11.98 -23.03
CA ARG A 133 7.18 -12.12 -24.00
C ARG A 133 5.80 -11.98 -23.38
N LEU A 134 5.69 -12.18 -22.06
CA LEU A 134 4.42 -12.12 -21.33
C LEU A 134 3.83 -10.71 -21.29
N PHE A 135 4.63 -9.66 -21.48
CA PHE A 135 4.16 -8.28 -21.50
C PHE A 135 4.71 -7.53 -22.71
N SER A 136 3.92 -6.61 -23.26
CA SER A 136 4.42 -5.72 -24.30
C SER A 136 5.55 -4.83 -23.77
N GLN A 137 6.47 -4.43 -24.65
CA GLN A 137 7.54 -3.48 -24.30
C GLN A 137 7.02 -2.16 -23.71
N LYS A 138 5.85 -1.68 -24.17
CA LYS A 138 5.19 -0.49 -23.60
C LYS A 138 4.74 -0.69 -22.16
N LEU A 139 4.36 -1.92 -21.80
CA LEU A 139 3.94 -2.29 -20.45
C LEU A 139 5.15 -2.56 -19.56
N TRP A 140 6.19 -3.22 -20.04
CA TRP A 140 7.48 -3.31 -19.32
C TRP A 140 8.02 -1.95 -18.92
N MET A 141 8.03 -0.99 -19.86
CA MET A 141 8.43 0.38 -19.54
C MET A 141 7.56 1.01 -18.43
N ALA A 142 6.26 0.69 -18.36
CA ALA A 142 5.40 1.19 -17.29
C ALA A 142 5.72 0.52 -15.93
N LEU A 143 5.92 -0.80 -15.93
CA LEU A 143 6.29 -1.58 -14.75
C LEU A 143 7.64 -1.11 -14.16
N ASP A 144 8.65 -0.91 -15.01
CA ASP A 144 10.01 -0.55 -14.60
C ASP A 144 10.17 0.93 -14.24
N ARG A 145 9.39 1.82 -14.84
CA ARG A 145 9.46 3.27 -14.55
C ARG A 145 8.55 3.69 -13.40
N THR A 146 7.74 2.80 -12.87
CA THR A 146 6.98 3.06 -11.64
C THR A 146 7.95 3.35 -10.50
N ARG A 147 7.71 4.44 -9.75
CA ARG A 147 8.53 4.83 -8.60
C ARG A 147 7.84 4.41 -7.32
N TYR A 148 8.59 3.80 -6.40
CA TYR A 148 8.15 3.48 -5.05
C TYR A 148 8.69 4.47 -4.03
N MET A 149 7.85 4.84 -3.07
CA MET A 149 8.16 5.78 -1.99
C MET A 149 8.61 5.03 -0.74
N GLN A 150 9.55 5.61 0.00
CA GLN A 150 10.08 5.05 1.24
C GLN A 150 9.20 5.42 2.43
N SER A 151 9.09 4.53 3.41
CA SER A 151 8.43 4.85 4.67
C SER A 151 8.98 4.04 5.84
N ALA A 152 9.17 4.74 6.97
CA ALA A 152 9.54 4.13 8.23
C ALA A 152 8.49 4.42 9.31
N LYS A 153 8.24 3.43 10.17
CA LYS A 153 7.42 3.60 11.38
C LYS A 153 8.16 3.03 12.59
N THR A 154 8.03 3.67 13.73
CA THR A 154 8.55 3.17 15.02
C THR A 154 7.49 3.29 16.08
N PHE A 155 7.16 2.18 16.74
CA PHE A 155 6.10 2.07 17.74
C PHE A 155 6.66 1.62 19.08
N VAL A 156 6.01 2.08 20.15
CA VAL A 156 6.16 1.57 21.50
C VAL A 156 4.78 1.38 22.14
N MET A 157 4.69 0.40 23.03
CA MET A 157 3.54 0.25 23.92
C MET A 157 3.81 1.02 25.21
N VAL A 158 2.76 1.57 25.81
CA VAL A 158 2.82 2.25 27.11
C VAL A 158 1.79 1.68 28.06
N ASP A 159 2.08 1.75 29.36
CA ASP A 159 1.25 1.18 30.43
C ASP A 159 -0.21 1.66 30.44
N ARG A 160 -0.45 2.93 30.10
CA ARG A 160 -1.77 3.58 30.03
C ARG A 160 -1.76 4.74 29.04
N PRO A 161 -2.90 5.31 28.64
CA PRO A 161 -2.97 6.52 27.83
C PRO A 161 -2.60 7.79 28.64
N PHE A 162 -1.37 7.85 29.18
CA PHE A 162 -0.90 8.91 30.09
C PHE A 162 -0.92 10.30 29.47
N TRP A 163 -0.90 10.39 28.14
CA TRP A 163 -1.01 11.64 27.40
C TRP A 163 -2.28 12.44 27.72
N LYS A 164 -3.35 11.80 28.22
CA LYS A 164 -4.61 12.43 28.63
C LYS A 164 -4.52 13.18 29.96
N ASP A 165 -3.47 12.95 30.74
CA ASP A 165 -3.24 13.68 31.98
C ASP A 165 -3.09 15.19 31.68
N LYS A 166 -3.52 16.04 32.61
CA LYS A 166 -3.44 17.49 32.46
C LYS A 166 -2.20 18.06 33.13
N ASP A 167 -1.45 18.91 32.44
CA ASP A 167 -0.45 19.77 33.07
C ASP A 167 -1.18 20.82 33.94
N PRO A 168 -0.98 20.83 35.27
CA PRO A 168 -1.71 21.72 36.17
C PRO A 168 -1.39 23.21 35.94
N GLN A 169 -0.25 23.54 35.32
CA GLN A 169 0.13 24.93 35.04
C GLN A 169 -0.51 25.46 33.75
N THR A 170 -0.72 24.60 32.75
CA THR A 170 -1.14 25.03 31.41
C THR A 170 -2.55 24.56 31.01
N GLY A 171 -3.11 23.58 31.72
CA GLY A 171 -4.38 22.93 31.38
C GLY A 171 -4.33 22.06 30.12
N ARG A 172 -3.16 21.92 29.49
CA ARG A 172 -2.95 21.09 28.30
C ARG A 172 -2.83 19.63 28.69
N ASP A 173 -3.17 18.76 27.75
CA ASP A 173 -2.72 17.36 27.79
C ASP A 173 -1.19 17.33 27.88
N VAL A 174 -0.63 16.41 28.67
CA VAL A 174 0.83 16.33 28.84
C VAL A 174 1.52 15.99 27.52
N MET A 175 0.86 15.25 26.62
CA MET A 175 1.35 14.96 25.27
C MET A 175 0.19 15.01 24.27
N SER A 176 0.47 15.31 23.00
CA SER A 176 -0.54 15.42 21.96
C SER A 176 -0.09 14.71 20.69
N MET A 177 -1.02 14.51 19.74
CA MET A 177 -0.62 14.27 18.35
C MET A 177 0.39 15.36 17.96
N THR A 178 1.55 14.94 17.48
CA THR A 178 2.68 15.86 17.24
C THR A 178 3.00 15.92 15.76
N LEU A 179 2.94 17.12 15.18
CA LEU A 179 3.49 17.44 13.87
C LEU A 179 4.72 18.34 14.05
N THR A 180 5.84 17.96 13.45
CA THR A 180 7.10 18.68 13.59
C THR A 180 7.99 18.53 12.34
N ASP A 181 8.88 19.49 12.15
CA ASP A 181 10.02 19.44 11.23
C ASP A 181 11.21 18.62 11.78
N ARG A 182 11.13 18.16 13.04
CA ARG A 182 12.09 17.22 13.62
C ARG A 182 11.93 15.83 13.00
N LEU A 183 12.93 14.98 13.23
CA LEU A 183 13.03 13.64 12.63
C LEU A 183 11.82 12.72 12.84
N THR A 184 10.96 12.97 13.83
CA THR A 184 9.76 12.17 14.08
C THR A 184 8.63 12.47 13.09
N ARG A 185 8.62 13.66 12.49
CA ARG A 185 7.56 14.18 11.61
C ARG A 185 6.17 14.11 12.25
N GLY A 186 5.49 12.96 12.15
CA GLY A 186 4.22 12.69 12.81
C GLY A 186 4.36 11.71 13.98
N THR A 187 3.78 12.06 15.13
CA THR A 187 3.62 11.18 16.30
C THR A 187 2.13 10.98 16.59
N TYR A 188 1.69 9.72 16.69
CA TYR A 188 0.28 9.34 16.86
C TYR A 188 0.07 8.58 18.16
N LEU A 189 -1.06 8.85 18.83
CA LEU A 189 -1.42 8.32 20.14
C LEU A 189 -2.69 7.49 20.01
N PHE A 190 -2.61 6.20 20.32
CA PHE A 190 -3.72 5.25 20.19
C PHE A 190 -4.26 4.87 21.57
N ASP A 191 -5.43 5.40 21.91
CA ASP A 191 -6.17 5.06 23.13
C ASP A 191 -7.01 3.79 22.89
N LEU A 192 -6.79 2.76 23.71
CA LEU A 192 -7.51 1.49 23.64
C LEU A 192 -8.52 1.30 24.79
N GLY A 193 -8.73 2.35 25.60
CA GLY A 193 -9.51 2.36 26.84
C GLY A 193 -8.63 2.60 28.07
N GLU A 194 -9.21 3.21 29.11
CA GLU A 194 -8.46 3.66 30.31
C GLU A 194 -7.78 2.52 31.08
N ASP A 195 -8.34 1.31 31.06
CA ASP A 195 -7.80 0.13 31.72
C ASP A 195 -6.92 -0.75 30.79
N LYS A 196 -6.43 -0.18 29.68
CA LYS A 196 -5.58 -0.89 28.72
C LYS A 196 -4.29 -0.14 28.43
N PRO A 197 -3.23 -0.86 28.05
CA PRO A 197 -2.04 -0.26 27.48
C PRO A 197 -2.39 0.64 26.28
N GLY A 198 -1.68 1.77 26.20
CA GLY A 198 -1.70 2.64 25.04
C GLY A 198 -0.66 2.21 24.01
N VAL A 199 -0.80 2.68 22.77
CA VAL A 199 0.25 2.55 21.75
C VAL A 199 0.64 3.93 21.24
N ILE A 200 1.93 4.18 21.07
CA ILE A 200 2.45 5.40 20.46
C ILE A 200 3.21 5.03 19.20
N CYS A 201 2.78 5.57 18.05
CA CYS A 201 3.66 5.67 16.89
C CYS A 201 4.57 6.87 17.12
N LEU A 202 5.80 6.61 17.61
CA LEU A 202 6.76 7.65 17.95
C LEU A 202 7.15 8.49 16.73
N SER A 203 7.31 7.82 15.60
CA SER A 203 7.64 8.43 14.32
C SER A 203 6.93 7.67 13.21
N TYR A 204 6.22 8.42 12.38
CA TYR A 204 5.77 8.00 11.06
C TYR A 204 6.36 8.97 10.03
N SER A 205 7.32 8.49 9.25
CA SER A 205 8.06 9.30 8.29
C SER A 205 8.08 8.68 6.90
N TRP A 206 8.12 9.55 5.88
CA TRP A 206 8.16 9.19 4.46
C TRP A 206 9.43 9.76 3.81
N MET A 207 9.79 9.21 2.64
CA MET A 207 10.88 9.69 1.78
C MET A 207 12.18 9.95 2.55
N SER A 208 12.74 11.17 2.46
CA SER A 208 14.02 11.51 3.09
C SER A 208 14.06 11.25 4.60
N ASP A 209 12.95 11.48 5.32
CA ASP A 209 12.89 11.22 6.76
C ASP A 209 12.80 9.73 7.10
N ALA A 210 12.24 8.91 6.21
CA ALA A 210 12.29 7.45 6.32
C ALA A 210 13.72 6.93 6.07
N LEU A 211 14.38 7.44 5.03
CA LEU A 211 15.73 7.05 4.65
C LEU A 211 16.78 7.36 5.73
N LYS A 212 16.57 8.39 6.56
CA LYS A 212 17.40 8.65 7.75
C LYS A 212 17.43 7.48 8.73
N MET A 213 16.35 6.69 8.78
CA MET A 213 16.19 5.57 9.71
C MET A 213 16.66 4.24 9.11
N LEU A 214 16.73 4.13 7.78
CA LEU A 214 16.96 2.88 7.04
C LEU A 214 18.10 2.01 7.63
N PRO A 215 19.33 2.51 7.84
CA PRO A 215 20.42 1.66 8.33
C PRO A 215 20.41 1.46 9.86
N LEU A 216 19.47 2.07 10.59
CA LEU A 216 19.50 2.13 12.04
C LEU A 216 18.68 1.00 12.67
N PRO A 217 19.20 0.36 13.73
CA PRO A 217 18.45 -0.65 14.48
C PRO A 217 17.33 0.01 15.31
N VAL A 218 16.39 -0.80 15.78
CA VAL A 218 15.17 -0.34 16.46
C VAL A 218 15.47 0.50 17.70
N GLU A 219 16.46 0.13 18.50
CA GLU A 219 16.84 0.85 19.73
C GLU A 219 17.31 2.26 19.40
N LYS A 220 18.07 2.42 18.31
CA LYS A 220 18.55 3.74 17.88
C LYS A 220 17.41 4.59 17.35
N ARG A 221 16.47 4.02 16.60
CA ARG A 221 15.27 4.72 16.11
C ARG A 221 14.41 5.24 17.27
N VAL A 222 14.13 4.38 18.26
CA VAL A 222 13.39 4.75 19.48
C VAL A 222 14.11 5.85 20.23
N HIS A 223 15.42 5.72 20.47
CA HIS A 223 16.19 6.73 21.20
C HIS A 223 16.17 8.09 20.51
N LEU A 224 16.38 8.13 19.18
CA LEU A 224 16.30 9.37 18.40
C LEU A 224 14.92 10.02 18.47
N ALA A 225 13.85 9.22 18.41
CA ALA A 225 12.49 9.73 18.51
C ALA A 225 12.18 10.29 19.91
N LEU A 226 12.58 9.58 20.97
CA LEU A 226 12.43 10.05 22.34
C LEU A 226 13.23 11.32 22.60
N ASP A 227 14.48 11.41 22.13
CA ASP A 227 15.29 12.62 22.24
C ASP A 227 14.64 13.81 21.53
N ALA A 228 14.08 13.59 20.34
CA ALA A 228 13.36 14.63 19.61
C ALA A 228 12.09 15.08 20.34
N LEU A 229 11.30 14.13 20.85
CA LEU A 229 10.07 14.41 21.61
C LEU A 229 10.39 15.09 22.96
N GLN A 230 11.50 14.76 23.62
CA GLN A 230 11.93 15.43 24.86
C GLN A 230 12.21 16.93 24.63
N LYS A 231 12.64 17.33 23.42
CA LYS A 231 12.79 18.76 23.08
C LYS A 231 11.46 19.48 22.92
N ILE A 232 10.39 18.76 22.57
CA ILE A 232 9.03 19.29 22.40
C ILE A 232 8.29 19.27 23.76
N TYR A 233 8.45 18.19 24.51
CA TYR A 233 7.78 17.89 25.77
C TYR A 233 8.80 17.73 26.92
N PRO A 234 9.51 18.80 27.33
CA PRO A 234 10.64 18.70 28.26
C PRO A 234 10.29 18.24 29.67
N LYS A 235 9.00 18.23 30.05
CA LYS A 235 8.51 17.83 31.36
C LYS A 235 7.89 16.42 31.38
N VAL A 236 7.79 15.75 30.23
CA VAL A 236 7.03 14.50 30.09
C VAL A 236 8.00 13.33 30.08
N ASP A 237 7.84 12.39 31.00
CA ASP A 237 8.62 11.16 31.03
C ASP A 237 7.96 10.08 30.16
N ILE A 238 8.12 10.18 28.85
CA ILE A 238 7.60 9.16 27.92
C ILE A 238 8.27 7.81 28.20
N LYS A 239 9.57 7.81 28.51
CA LYS A 239 10.36 6.59 28.69
C LYS A 239 9.89 5.77 29.89
N GLY A 240 9.52 6.43 30.98
CA GLY A 240 9.00 5.78 32.19
C GLY A 240 7.69 5.03 31.97
N HIS A 241 6.91 5.39 30.94
CA HIS A 241 5.65 4.74 30.59
C HIS A 241 5.80 3.58 29.59
N ILE A 242 6.95 3.45 28.91
CA ILE A 242 7.14 2.42 27.87
C ILE A 242 7.24 1.03 28.50
N ILE A 243 6.46 0.10 27.96
CA ILE A 243 6.46 -1.32 28.30
C ILE A 243 6.52 -2.18 27.03
N GLY A 244 6.84 -3.46 27.19
CA GLY A 244 6.94 -4.39 26.07
C GLY A 244 8.09 -4.07 25.10
N ASP A 245 8.00 -4.60 23.89
CA ASP A 245 9.05 -4.50 22.88
C ASP A 245 8.76 -3.38 21.87
N PRO A 246 9.78 -2.61 21.44
CA PRO A 246 9.61 -1.65 20.36
C PRO A 246 9.48 -2.36 19.01
N ILE A 247 8.66 -1.81 18.12
CA ILE A 247 8.43 -2.36 16.77
C ILE A 247 8.78 -1.30 15.73
N THR A 248 9.57 -1.65 14.73
CA THR A 248 9.89 -0.76 13.61
C THR A 248 9.82 -1.47 12.27
N VAL A 249 9.58 -0.70 11.22
CA VAL A 249 9.62 -1.16 9.83
C VAL A 249 10.26 -0.09 8.95
N SER A 250 11.00 -0.52 7.93
CA SER A 250 11.36 0.26 6.74
C SER A 250 10.95 -0.59 5.55
N TRP A 251 9.92 -0.16 4.81
CA TRP A 251 9.33 -0.99 3.75
C TRP A 251 10.31 -1.27 2.62
N GLU A 252 11.13 -0.28 2.28
CA GLU A 252 12.17 -0.36 1.26
C GLU A 252 13.33 -1.33 1.58
N ALA A 253 13.37 -1.91 2.78
CA ALA A 253 14.38 -2.89 3.18
C ALA A 253 13.92 -4.35 3.03
N ASP A 254 12.63 -4.59 2.84
CA ASP A 254 12.08 -5.94 2.66
C ASP A 254 12.29 -6.39 1.20
N PRO A 255 12.91 -7.54 0.91
CA PRO A 255 13.05 -7.99 -0.47
C PRO A 255 11.70 -8.23 -1.18
N ASN A 256 10.62 -8.45 -0.43
CA ASN A 256 9.28 -8.67 -0.99
C ASN A 256 8.50 -7.35 -1.21
N PHE A 257 9.10 -6.20 -0.91
CA PHE A 257 8.57 -4.86 -1.19
C PHE A 257 9.71 -3.88 -1.46
N LEU A 258 9.74 -3.21 -2.61
CA LEU A 258 10.81 -2.26 -2.94
C LEU A 258 10.47 -0.81 -2.58
N GLY A 259 9.56 -0.65 -1.61
CA GLY A 259 9.07 0.59 -1.03
C GLY A 259 7.69 0.38 -0.41
N ALA A 260 7.17 1.41 0.24
CA ALA A 260 5.88 1.34 0.94
C ALA A 260 4.69 1.28 -0.04
N PHE A 261 4.73 2.10 -1.08
CA PHE A 261 3.70 2.20 -2.13
C PHE A 261 4.24 3.02 -3.31
N LYS A 262 3.54 3.02 -4.45
CA LYS A 262 3.88 3.85 -5.61
C LYS A 262 3.69 5.35 -5.32
N GLY A 263 4.57 6.20 -5.84
CA GLY A 263 4.34 7.64 -5.96
C GLY A 263 4.44 8.07 -7.42
N ALA A 264 3.33 8.48 -8.03
CA ALA A 264 3.28 8.80 -9.46
C ALA A 264 4.01 10.11 -9.73
N LEU A 265 5.06 10.06 -10.55
CA LEU A 265 5.76 11.29 -10.98
C LEU A 265 4.99 12.01 -12.10
N PRO A 266 5.25 13.32 -12.29
CA PRO A 266 4.81 14.04 -13.48
C PRO A 266 5.18 13.28 -14.76
N GLY A 267 4.20 13.07 -15.65
CA GLY A 267 4.36 12.31 -16.89
C GLY A 267 4.00 10.82 -16.79
N HIS A 268 3.85 10.25 -15.58
CA HIS A 268 3.56 8.81 -15.41
C HIS A 268 2.11 8.42 -15.70
N TYR A 269 1.24 9.36 -16.07
CA TYR A 269 -0.15 9.05 -16.40
C TYR A 269 -0.28 7.94 -17.46
N ARG A 270 0.53 8.00 -18.53
CA ARG A 270 0.50 6.98 -19.59
C ARG A 270 0.95 5.61 -19.11
N TYR A 271 1.88 5.54 -18.14
CA TYR A 271 2.30 4.27 -17.52
C TYR A 271 1.17 3.67 -16.69
N ASN A 272 0.59 4.47 -15.78
CA ASN A 272 -0.56 4.02 -14.99
C ASN A 272 -1.74 3.61 -15.89
N HIS A 273 -2.04 4.35 -16.96
CA HIS A 273 -3.09 3.98 -17.91
C HIS A 273 -2.82 2.60 -18.53
N ARG A 274 -1.59 2.33 -18.97
CA ARG A 274 -1.22 1.01 -19.55
C ARG A 274 -1.38 -0.12 -18.53
N MET A 275 -0.92 0.08 -17.29
CA MET A 275 -1.04 -0.92 -16.23
C MET A 275 -2.51 -1.15 -15.84
N TYR A 276 -3.26 -0.09 -15.57
CA TYR A 276 -4.66 -0.14 -15.14
C TYR A 276 -5.56 -0.81 -16.18
N CYS A 277 -5.31 -0.58 -17.47
CA CYS A 277 -6.10 -1.14 -18.56
C CYS A 277 -5.63 -2.55 -18.99
N HIS A 278 -4.57 -3.11 -18.41
CA HIS A 278 -3.99 -4.38 -18.85
C HIS A 278 -4.93 -5.59 -18.70
N PHE A 279 -5.92 -5.53 -17.81
CA PHE A 279 -6.91 -6.59 -17.65
C PHE A 279 -7.83 -6.77 -18.87
N MET A 280 -7.89 -5.78 -19.77
CA MET A 280 -8.62 -5.85 -21.05
C MET A 280 -7.72 -6.42 -22.13
N GLN A 281 -7.86 -7.72 -22.42
CA GLN A 281 -6.85 -8.47 -23.19
C GLN A 281 -7.28 -8.86 -24.62
N ASP A 282 -8.50 -8.57 -25.04
CA ASP A 282 -9.06 -9.03 -26.33
C ASP A 282 -8.24 -8.61 -27.55
N GLN A 283 -7.55 -7.47 -27.46
CA GLN A 283 -6.71 -6.92 -28.52
C GLN A 283 -5.21 -7.21 -28.32
N LEU A 284 -4.82 -7.90 -27.24
CA LEU A 284 -3.42 -8.25 -27.01
C LEU A 284 -2.99 -9.44 -27.88
N PRO A 285 -1.71 -9.53 -28.26
CA PRO A 285 -1.13 -10.75 -28.82
C PRO A 285 -1.37 -11.98 -27.91
N PRO A 286 -1.57 -13.19 -28.46
CA PRO A 286 -1.86 -14.39 -27.65
C PRO A 286 -0.83 -14.69 -26.56
N ASP A 287 0.44 -14.42 -26.81
CA ASP A 287 1.55 -14.61 -25.88
C ASP A 287 1.54 -13.64 -24.69
N GLN A 288 0.71 -12.59 -24.73
CA GLN A 288 0.52 -11.59 -23.68
C GLN A 288 -0.84 -11.72 -22.96
N ARG A 289 -1.66 -12.72 -23.31
CA ARG A 289 -2.94 -12.99 -22.64
C ARG A 289 -2.77 -13.99 -21.49
N GLY A 290 -3.69 -13.96 -20.54
CA GLY A 290 -3.74 -14.91 -19.41
C GLY A 290 -2.82 -14.55 -18.23
N ILE A 291 -1.96 -13.54 -18.37
CA ILE A 291 -1.27 -12.94 -17.21
C ILE A 291 -1.94 -11.61 -16.87
N PHE A 292 -2.23 -11.39 -15.59
CA PHE A 292 -2.91 -10.20 -15.09
C PHE A 292 -2.09 -9.56 -13.98
N ILE A 293 -2.28 -8.25 -13.79
CA ILE A 293 -1.66 -7.49 -12.70
C ILE A 293 -2.74 -6.76 -11.91
N ALA A 294 -2.59 -6.71 -10.59
CA ALA A 294 -3.43 -5.92 -9.69
C ALA A 294 -2.62 -5.47 -8.47
N GLY A 295 -3.07 -4.42 -7.80
CA GLY A 295 -2.33 -3.81 -6.70
C GLY A 295 -2.58 -2.32 -6.64
N ASP A 296 -2.19 -1.68 -5.54
CA ASP A 296 -2.30 -0.23 -5.43
C ASP A 296 -1.33 0.49 -6.40
N ASP A 297 -0.23 -0.17 -6.79
CA ASP A 297 0.68 0.25 -7.85
C ASP A 297 0.06 0.20 -9.26
N VAL A 298 -0.92 -0.66 -9.49
CA VAL A 298 -1.76 -0.66 -10.70
C VAL A 298 -2.86 0.41 -10.61
N GLY A 299 -3.34 0.69 -9.39
CA GLY A 299 -4.41 1.65 -9.12
C GLY A 299 -4.02 3.12 -9.37
N TRP A 300 -5.03 3.99 -9.36
CA TRP A 300 -4.85 5.44 -9.53
C TRP A 300 -4.62 6.22 -8.23
N ILE A 301 -4.81 5.56 -7.08
CA ILE A 301 -4.66 6.07 -5.72
C ILE A 301 -3.69 5.17 -4.92
N PRO A 302 -2.39 5.15 -5.28
CA PRO A 302 -1.43 4.32 -4.56
C PRO A 302 -1.27 4.74 -3.10
N GLY A 303 -0.89 3.81 -2.22
CA GLY A 303 -0.89 4.04 -0.78
C GLY A 303 -2.27 3.95 -0.12
N TRP A 304 -3.33 3.74 -0.90
CA TRP A 304 -4.70 3.53 -0.45
C TRP A 304 -5.20 2.14 -0.82
N VAL A 305 -5.63 1.37 0.19
CA VAL A 305 -6.03 -0.05 0.02
C VAL A 305 -7.17 -0.23 -0.99
N GLU A 306 -8.05 0.76 -1.13
CA GLU A 306 -9.14 0.76 -2.10
C GLU A 306 -8.62 0.60 -3.54
N GLY A 307 -7.45 1.17 -3.87
CA GLY A 307 -6.82 0.98 -5.18
C GLY A 307 -6.41 -0.47 -5.46
N ALA A 308 -5.95 -1.19 -4.44
CA ALA A 308 -5.62 -2.61 -4.56
C ALA A 308 -6.89 -3.47 -4.72
N VAL A 309 -7.96 -3.15 -3.95
CA VAL A 309 -9.24 -3.86 -4.05
C VAL A 309 -9.88 -3.68 -5.42
N GLN A 310 -9.98 -2.45 -5.92
CA GLN A 310 -10.62 -2.16 -7.21
C GLN A 310 -9.86 -2.79 -8.39
N THR A 311 -8.53 -2.71 -8.39
CA THR A 311 -7.74 -3.35 -9.46
C THR A 311 -7.79 -4.87 -9.41
N SER A 312 -7.87 -5.45 -8.20
CA SER A 312 -8.12 -6.89 -8.03
C SER A 312 -9.47 -7.29 -8.63
N LEU A 313 -10.53 -6.51 -8.42
CA LEU A 313 -11.85 -6.76 -9.03
C LEU A 313 -11.83 -6.63 -10.56
N ASN A 314 -11.07 -5.68 -11.12
CA ASN A 314 -10.85 -5.60 -12.56
C ASN A 314 -10.15 -6.87 -13.09
N ALA A 315 -9.12 -7.34 -12.39
CA ALA A 315 -8.43 -8.57 -12.75
C ALA A 315 -9.34 -9.82 -12.62
N VAL A 316 -10.20 -9.89 -11.59
CA VAL A 316 -11.21 -10.95 -11.47
C VAL A 316 -12.12 -10.99 -12.70
N TRP A 317 -12.63 -9.84 -13.15
CA TRP A 317 -13.42 -9.77 -14.38
C TRP A 317 -12.61 -10.27 -15.58
N GLY A 318 -11.36 -9.81 -15.73
CA GLY A 318 -10.48 -10.22 -16.83
C GLY A 318 -10.18 -11.71 -16.85
N ILE A 319 -9.96 -12.32 -15.68
CA ILE A 319 -9.71 -13.77 -15.53
C ILE A 319 -10.97 -14.57 -15.88
N VAL A 320 -12.14 -14.15 -15.37
CA VAL A 320 -13.42 -14.81 -15.70
C VAL A 320 -13.67 -14.77 -17.21
N HIS A 321 -13.47 -13.60 -17.85
CA HIS A 321 -13.58 -13.44 -19.29
C HIS A 321 -12.57 -14.32 -20.06
N HIS A 322 -11.32 -14.38 -19.60
CA HIS A 322 -10.28 -15.23 -20.21
C HIS A 322 -10.64 -16.71 -20.17
N LEU A 323 -11.30 -17.16 -19.10
CA LEU A 323 -11.79 -18.53 -18.93
C LEU A 323 -13.13 -18.79 -19.66
N GLY A 324 -13.61 -17.84 -20.46
CA GLY A 324 -14.86 -17.95 -21.24
C GLY A 324 -16.14 -17.69 -20.44
N GLY A 325 -16.02 -17.13 -19.24
CA GLY A 325 -17.15 -16.67 -18.44
C GLY A 325 -17.59 -15.25 -18.80
N ALA A 326 -18.72 -14.82 -18.25
CA ALA A 326 -19.24 -13.47 -18.39
C ALA A 326 -19.96 -13.04 -17.10
N SER A 327 -20.16 -11.73 -16.92
CA SER A 327 -21.00 -11.19 -15.86
C SER A 327 -22.48 -11.54 -16.10
N HIS A 328 -23.27 -11.48 -15.03
CA HIS A 328 -24.72 -11.58 -15.16
C HIS A 328 -25.27 -10.30 -15.83
N PRO A 329 -26.24 -10.37 -16.77
CA PRO A 329 -26.74 -9.18 -17.49
C PRO A 329 -27.21 -8.04 -16.59
N ASP A 330 -27.81 -8.36 -15.45
CA ASP A 330 -28.31 -7.37 -14.47
C ASP A 330 -27.22 -6.81 -13.54
N ASN A 331 -25.99 -7.34 -13.61
CA ASN A 331 -24.87 -6.91 -12.78
C ASN A 331 -23.58 -6.83 -13.61
N PRO A 332 -23.49 -5.88 -14.56
CA PRO A 332 -22.31 -5.72 -15.41
C PRO A 332 -21.09 -5.37 -14.57
N GLY A 333 -19.95 -5.98 -14.91
CA GLY A 333 -18.67 -5.75 -14.27
C GLY A 333 -17.80 -4.71 -14.99
N PRO A 334 -16.54 -4.53 -14.52
CA PRO A 334 -15.64 -3.49 -15.02
C PRO A 334 -15.37 -3.54 -16.52
N GLY A 335 -15.17 -4.74 -17.09
CA GLY A 335 -14.85 -4.86 -18.51
C GLY A 335 -16.05 -4.71 -19.45
N ASP A 336 -17.27 -4.97 -18.96
CA ASP A 336 -18.51 -4.83 -19.73
C ASP A 336 -18.83 -3.36 -20.06
N ARG A 337 -18.34 -2.44 -19.24
CA ARG A 337 -18.50 -0.98 -19.38
C ARG A 337 -17.17 -0.28 -19.67
N PHE A 338 -16.13 -1.03 -20.06
CA PHE A 338 -14.79 -0.49 -20.17
C PHE A 338 -14.70 0.67 -21.18
N GLU A 339 -15.33 0.55 -22.36
CA GLU A 339 -15.26 1.61 -23.37
C GLU A 339 -15.89 2.93 -22.90
N ASP A 340 -16.90 2.86 -22.03
CA ASP A 340 -17.56 4.04 -21.46
C ASP A 340 -16.78 4.68 -20.31
N LEU A 341 -16.07 3.86 -19.53
CA LEU A 341 -15.53 4.25 -18.21
C LEU A 341 -14.00 4.22 -18.13
N LYS A 342 -13.30 3.74 -19.16
CA LYS A 342 -11.84 3.67 -19.15
C LYS A 342 -11.22 5.06 -18.95
N PRO A 343 -10.07 5.14 -18.27
CA PRO A 343 -9.30 6.37 -18.20
C PRO A 343 -8.99 6.90 -19.61
N LEU A 344 -8.94 8.23 -19.76
CA LEU A 344 -8.66 8.87 -21.04
C LEU A 344 -7.27 8.49 -21.57
N ALA A 345 -7.19 7.95 -22.78
CA ALA A 345 -5.90 7.78 -23.45
C ALA A 345 -5.35 9.15 -23.88
N LEU A 346 -4.10 9.45 -23.50
CA LEU A 346 -3.40 10.64 -23.97
C LEU A 346 -2.70 10.33 -25.32
N PRO A 347 -2.56 11.32 -26.22
CA PRO A 347 -1.84 11.14 -27.49
C PRO A 347 -0.40 10.68 -27.27
N GLU A 348 0.20 10.00 -28.25
CA GLU A 348 1.63 9.65 -28.21
C GLU A 348 2.53 10.89 -28.30
#